data_AF-A0A931GU67-F1
#
_entry.id   AF-A0A931GU67-F1
#
_cell.length_a   1.000
_cell.length_b   1.000
_cell.length_c   1.000
_cell.angle_alpha   90.00
_cell.angle_beta   90.00
_cell.angle_gamma   90.00
#
_symmetry.space_group_name_H-M   'P 1'
#
loop_
_entity.id
_entity.type
_entity.pdbx_description
1 polymer ?
#
loop_
_entity_poly.entity_id
_entity_poly.type
_entity_poly.pdbx_seq_one_letter_code
_entity_poly.pdbx_strand_id
1 'polypeptide(L)'
;MTTDSWAVLGAVATTASAIVIAYQSIQTKKSVGAAKQGAEAAAAAVGISQAILQETQLARIDSAIPRLLVIAEPQNPRVDRLTGRNTEQIWPEASFQLPRDANHCIAATVSFSVHSDGPGMADLHAYNDEAFSVAGVSRTRYALLPGNDISVSYQISHTVAKWVELAQAPTNGESAKPHIFGLWHRGPNDAEATESIEIHTSGTVLQEVPDSAGSWQLIPNLLLAPEVQPTIRRYWLSVSANIQFPSFDKRSEHSAPSLGD
;
A
#
# COMPACT_ATOMS: atom_id res chain seq x y z
N MET A 1 74.21 -3.36 64.35
CA MET A 1 74.27 -3.56 62.89
C MET A 1 73.28 -4.66 62.50
N THR A 2 72.01 -4.34 62.25
CA THR A 2 70.98 -5.28 61.74
C THR A 2 69.81 -4.49 61.10
N THR A 3 70.07 -3.65 60.11
CA THR A 3 69.02 -2.88 59.39
C THR A 3 68.92 -3.17 57.90
N ASP A 4 69.86 -3.91 57.30
CA ASP A 4 69.89 -4.07 55.82
C ASP A 4 69.13 -5.31 55.30
N SER A 5 68.83 -6.30 56.14
CA SER A 5 68.17 -7.54 55.70
C SER A 5 66.66 -7.36 55.43
N TRP A 6 65.98 -6.50 56.19
CA TRP A 6 64.55 -6.24 56.02
C TRP A 6 64.24 -5.37 54.79
N ALA A 7 65.12 -4.45 54.42
CA ALA A 7 64.95 -3.60 53.23
C ALA A 7 65.09 -4.40 51.93
N VAL A 8 66.03 -5.36 51.88
CA VAL A 8 66.23 -6.23 50.71
C VAL A 8 65.09 -7.24 50.54
N LEU A 9 64.59 -7.83 51.64
CA LEU A 9 63.41 -8.71 51.61
C LEU A 9 62.13 -7.96 51.17
N GLY A 10 61.95 -6.71 51.61
CA GLY A 10 60.83 -5.86 51.18
C GLY A 10 60.87 -5.47 49.69
N ALA A 11 62.06 -5.24 49.14
CA ALA A 11 62.23 -4.91 47.71
C ALA A 11 62.01 -6.12 46.79
N VAL A 12 62.43 -7.32 47.21
CA VAL A 12 62.19 -8.57 46.47
C VAL A 12 60.70 -8.95 46.52
N ALA A 13 60.05 -8.78 47.67
CA ALA A 13 58.62 -9.04 47.83
C ALA A 13 57.74 -8.08 47.00
N THR A 14 58.08 -6.80 46.93
CA THR A 14 57.35 -5.81 46.12
C THR A 14 57.56 -6.03 44.61
N THR A 15 58.76 -6.42 44.19
CA THR A 15 59.05 -6.73 42.78
C THR A 15 58.33 -8.00 42.31
N ALA A 16 58.33 -9.07 43.13
CA ALA A 16 57.58 -10.29 42.83
C ALA A 16 56.06 -10.03 42.78
N SER A 17 55.55 -9.21 43.70
CA SER A 17 54.13 -8.82 43.72
C SER A 17 53.74 -7.98 42.50
N ALA A 18 54.60 -7.05 42.06
CA ALA A 18 54.36 -6.24 40.87
C ALA A 18 54.33 -7.08 39.58
N ILE A 19 55.17 -8.12 39.48
CA ILE A 19 55.16 -9.06 38.35
C ILE A 19 53.87 -9.88 38.32
N VAL A 20 53.39 -10.36 39.48
CA VAL A 20 52.11 -11.08 39.58
C VAL A 20 50.94 -10.16 39.22
N ILE A 21 50.92 -8.91 39.69
CA ILE A 21 49.89 -7.93 39.34
C ILE A 21 49.93 -7.59 37.84
N ALA A 22 51.11 -7.42 37.26
CA ALA A 22 51.26 -7.17 35.82
C ALA A 22 50.79 -8.36 34.99
N TYR A 23 51.10 -9.59 35.40
CA TYR A 23 50.64 -10.82 34.73
C TYR A 23 49.12 -10.99 34.85
N GLN A 24 48.55 -10.77 36.05
CA GLN A 24 47.09 -10.78 36.26
C GLN A 24 46.40 -9.68 35.46
N SER A 25 47.00 -8.50 35.30
CA SER A 25 46.48 -7.43 34.45
C SER A 25 46.48 -7.81 32.97
N ILE A 26 47.54 -8.46 32.48
CA ILE A 26 47.63 -8.95 31.09
C ILE A 26 46.61 -10.06 30.83
N GLN A 27 46.45 -11.01 31.76
CA GLN A 27 45.42 -12.05 31.65
C GLN A 27 44.01 -11.43 31.67
N THR A 28 43.75 -10.46 32.55
CA THR A 28 42.45 -9.77 32.62
C THR A 28 42.17 -8.98 31.35
N LYS A 29 43.16 -8.29 30.77
CA LYS A 29 43.02 -7.60 29.47
C LYS A 29 42.67 -8.56 28.33
N LYS A 30 43.29 -9.76 28.29
CA LYS A 30 42.95 -10.80 27.30
C LYS A 30 41.53 -11.34 27.53
N SER A 31 41.14 -11.59 28.77
CA SER A 31 39.79 -12.07 29.12
C SER A 31 38.71 -11.03 28.84
N VAL A 32 38.98 -9.74 29.08
CA VAL A 32 38.06 -8.64 28.73
C VAL A 32 37.94 -8.48 27.21
N GLY A 33 39.04 -8.63 26.47
CA GLY A 33 39.02 -8.63 25.00
C GLY A 33 38.18 -9.76 24.41
N ALA A 34 38.34 -10.98 24.93
CA ALA A 34 37.54 -12.14 24.54
C ALA A 34 36.07 -12.00 24.96
N ALA A 35 35.80 -11.47 26.16
CA ALA A 35 34.43 -11.21 26.63
C ALA A 35 33.74 -10.12 25.79
N LYS A 36 34.46 -9.07 25.39
CA LYS A 36 33.95 -8.04 24.49
C LYS A 36 33.62 -8.61 23.11
N GLN A 37 34.53 -9.37 22.51
CA GLN A 37 34.28 -10.04 21.23
C GLN A 37 33.13 -11.05 21.32
N GLY A 38 33.01 -11.78 22.43
CA GLY A 38 31.89 -12.69 22.69
C GLY A 38 30.56 -11.95 22.84
N ALA A 39 30.54 -10.80 23.53
CA ALA A 39 29.36 -9.97 23.68
C ALA A 39 28.93 -9.32 22.36
N GLU A 40 29.88 -8.83 21.56
CA GLU A 40 29.62 -8.27 20.22
C GLU A 40 29.09 -9.36 19.27
N ALA A 41 29.69 -10.55 19.28
CA ALA A 41 29.21 -11.69 18.50
C ALA A 41 27.83 -12.16 18.95
N ALA A 42 27.55 -12.17 20.27
CA ALA A 42 26.24 -12.50 20.80
C ALA A 42 25.18 -11.44 20.42
N ALA A 43 25.51 -10.15 20.48
CA ALA A 43 24.63 -9.08 20.05
C ALA A 43 24.33 -9.17 18.54
N ALA A 44 25.35 -9.42 17.72
CA ALA A 44 25.18 -9.65 16.28
C ALA A 44 24.31 -10.89 16.00
N ALA A 45 24.53 -11.99 16.72
CA ALA A 45 23.73 -13.21 16.59
C ALA A 45 22.26 -13.00 17.01
N VAL A 46 22.00 -12.21 18.06
CA VAL A 46 20.65 -11.81 18.46
C VAL A 46 19.99 -10.98 17.36
N GLY A 47 20.71 -10.01 16.78
CA GLY A 47 20.20 -9.20 15.66
C GLY A 47 19.84 -10.06 14.45
N ILE A 48 20.72 -10.99 14.07
CA ILE A 48 20.45 -11.95 12.97
C ILE A 48 19.24 -12.83 13.30
N SER A 49 19.15 -13.35 14.52
CA SER A 49 18.02 -14.20 14.94
C SER A 49 16.69 -13.44 14.91
N GLN A 50 16.68 -12.18 15.35
CA GLN A 50 15.49 -11.32 15.28
C GLN A 50 15.07 -11.06 13.82
N ALA A 51 16.03 -10.78 12.94
CA ALA A 51 15.75 -10.60 11.51
C ALA A 51 15.15 -11.86 10.88
N ILE A 52 15.71 -13.04 11.16
CA ILE A 52 15.21 -14.33 10.66
C ILE A 52 13.78 -14.59 11.18
N LEU A 53 13.52 -14.33 12.46
CA LEU A 53 12.18 -14.50 13.03
C LEU A 53 11.16 -13.58 12.36
N GLN A 54 11.53 -12.32 12.10
CA GLN A 54 10.66 -11.38 11.41
C GLN A 54 10.39 -11.80 9.95
N GLU A 55 11.44 -12.22 9.23
CA GLU A 55 11.31 -12.73 7.86
C GLU A 55 10.43 -13.97 7.80
N THR A 56 10.57 -14.88 8.76
CA THR A 56 9.74 -16.08 8.89
C THR A 56 8.27 -15.72 9.15
N GLN A 57 8.02 -14.71 10.00
CA GLN A 57 6.66 -14.23 10.26
C GLN A 57 6.04 -13.60 9.01
N LEU A 58 6.78 -12.75 8.29
CA LEU A 58 6.31 -12.15 7.04
C LEU A 58 6.02 -13.22 5.99
N ALA A 59 6.92 -14.18 5.81
CA ALA A 59 6.72 -15.30 4.88
C ALA A 59 5.47 -16.13 5.23
N ARG A 60 5.21 -16.35 6.53
CA ARG A 60 3.99 -17.03 6.98
C ARG A 60 2.75 -16.21 6.63
N ILE A 61 2.75 -14.89 6.89
CA ILE A 61 1.63 -14.01 6.53
C ILE A 61 1.41 -14.01 5.02
N ASP A 62 2.47 -13.90 4.22
CA ASP A 62 2.42 -13.90 2.76
C ASP A 62 1.90 -15.21 2.18
N SER A 63 2.17 -16.33 2.85
CA SER A 63 1.66 -17.64 2.46
C SER A 63 0.18 -17.84 2.81
N ALA A 64 -0.37 -17.05 3.74
CA ALA A 64 -1.74 -17.20 4.23
C ALA A 64 -2.72 -16.21 3.58
N ILE A 65 -2.22 -15.05 3.13
CA ILE A 65 -3.08 -14.00 2.56
C ILE A 65 -3.52 -14.35 1.12
N PRO A 66 -4.82 -14.21 0.80
CA PRO A 66 -5.29 -14.33 -0.57
C PRO A 66 -4.60 -13.31 -1.48
N ARG A 67 -4.23 -13.71 -2.69
CA ARG A 67 -3.68 -12.83 -3.72
C ARG A 67 -4.80 -12.46 -4.67
N LEU A 68 -4.99 -11.16 -4.89
CA LEU A 68 -6.01 -10.66 -5.80
C LEU A 68 -5.37 -10.20 -7.11
N LEU A 69 -5.91 -10.67 -8.22
CA LEU A 69 -5.63 -10.16 -9.55
C LEU A 69 -6.84 -9.35 -9.99
N VAL A 70 -6.65 -8.07 -10.25
CA VAL A 70 -7.69 -7.16 -10.73
C VAL A 70 -7.41 -6.81 -12.18
N ILE A 71 -8.40 -7.05 -13.04
CA ILE A 71 -8.31 -6.79 -14.47
C ILE A 71 -9.41 -5.80 -14.84
N ALA A 72 -9.00 -4.62 -15.28
CA ALA A 72 -9.91 -3.60 -15.79
C ALA A 72 -9.57 -3.33 -17.25
N GLU A 73 -10.46 -3.74 -18.16
CA GLU A 73 -10.31 -3.47 -19.59
C GLU A 73 -11.13 -2.23 -19.98
N PRO A 74 -10.71 -1.50 -21.02
CA PRO A 74 -11.54 -0.46 -21.61
C PRO A 74 -12.88 -1.04 -22.07
N GLN A 75 -13.98 -0.46 -21.60
CA GLN A 75 -15.32 -0.92 -21.94
C GLN A 75 -16.19 0.27 -22.32
N ASN A 76 -17.27 0.00 -23.06
CA ASN A 76 -18.31 0.98 -23.30
C ASN A 76 -19.23 1.03 -22.07
N PRO A 77 -19.10 2.04 -21.19
CA PRO A 77 -19.81 2.05 -19.93
C PRO A 77 -21.30 2.25 -20.18
N ARG A 78 -22.12 1.63 -19.33
CA ARG A 78 -23.53 2.00 -19.26
C ARG A 78 -23.65 3.38 -18.62
N VAL A 79 -24.33 4.29 -19.30
CA VAL A 79 -24.57 5.65 -18.81
C VAL A 79 -26.05 5.81 -18.44
N ASP A 80 -26.31 6.24 -17.21
CA ASP A 80 -27.66 6.44 -16.67
C ASP A 80 -27.86 7.89 -16.20
N ARG A 81 -29.06 8.43 -16.40
CA ARG A 81 -29.53 9.68 -15.81
C ARG A 81 -30.12 9.35 -14.44
N LEU A 82 -29.65 10.05 -13.41
CA LEU A 82 -30.20 9.91 -12.07
C LEU A 82 -31.27 10.99 -11.84
N THR A 83 -32.53 10.57 -11.68
CA THR A 83 -33.65 11.50 -11.42
C THR A 83 -34.40 11.06 -10.16
N GLY A 84 -34.04 11.67 -9.02
CA GLY A 84 -34.63 11.30 -7.73
C GLY A 84 -34.31 9.86 -7.36
N ARG A 85 -35.31 8.98 -7.37
CA ARG A 85 -35.15 7.53 -7.10
C ARG A 85 -35.06 6.67 -8.37
N ASN A 86 -35.23 7.28 -9.54
CA ASN A 86 -35.24 6.56 -10.80
C ASN A 86 -33.88 6.69 -11.50
N THR A 87 -33.48 5.59 -12.14
CA THR A 87 -32.35 5.50 -13.05
C THR A 87 -32.88 5.23 -14.45
N GLU A 88 -32.54 6.10 -15.40
CA GLU A 88 -32.92 5.97 -16.81
C GLU A 88 -31.66 5.83 -17.65
N GLN A 89 -31.54 4.76 -18.43
CA GLN A 89 -30.40 4.59 -19.34
C GLN A 89 -30.45 5.65 -20.45
N ILE A 90 -29.33 6.31 -20.68
CA ILE A 90 -29.18 7.36 -21.67
C ILE A 90 -28.53 6.77 -22.93
N TRP A 91 -29.10 7.07 -24.08
CA TRP A 91 -28.56 6.67 -25.38
C TRP A 91 -27.65 7.75 -25.98
N PRO A 92 -26.70 7.40 -26.88
CA PRO A 92 -25.77 8.35 -27.48
C PRO A 92 -26.39 9.60 -28.11
N GLU A 93 -27.63 9.49 -28.60
CA GLU A 93 -28.38 10.55 -29.27
C GLU A 93 -28.97 11.59 -28.30
N ALA A 94 -28.91 11.33 -26.99
CA ALA A 94 -29.41 12.26 -25.99
C ALA A 94 -28.52 13.51 -25.91
N SER A 95 -29.16 14.67 -26.00
CA SER A 95 -28.50 15.97 -25.89
C SER A 95 -28.83 16.66 -24.57
N PHE A 96 -27.87 17.46 -24.10
CA PHE A 96 -27.93 18.28 -22.90
C PHE A 96 -27.59 19.72 -23.28
N GLN A 97 -28.44 20.65 -22.88
CA GLN A 97 -28.27 22.07 -23.16
C GLN A 97 -27.82 22.80 -21.90
N LEU A 98 -26.66 23.46 -21.93
CA LEU A 98 -26.26 24.36 -20.85
C LEU A 98 -26.81 25.77 -21.07
N PRO A 99 -27.19 26.50 -20.00
CA PRO A 99 -27.13 26.09 -18.59
C PRO A 99 -28.35 25.29 -18.10
N ARG A 100 -29.38 25.07 -18.93
CA ARG A 100 -30.66 24.45 -18.53
C ARG A 100 -30.48 23.11 -17.82
N ASP A 101 -29.65 22.24 -18.39
CA ASP A 101 -29.48 20.85 -17.97
C ASP A 101 -28.24 20.66 -17.07
N ALA A 102 -27.59 21.76 -16.65
CA ALA A 102 -26.32 21.75 -15.92
C ALA A 102 -26.34 20.91 -14.63
N ASN A 103 -27.49 20.86 -13.95
CA ASN A 103 -27.67 20.17 -12.67
C ASN A 103 -28.16 18.73 -12.81
N HIS A 104 -28.39 18.22 -14.03
CA HIS A 104 -28.76 16.81 -14.19
C HIS A 104 -27.57 15.91 -13.82
N CYS A 105 -27.82 14.90 -13.00
CA CYS A 105 -26.82 13.92 -12.62
C CYS A 105 -26.76 12.79 -13.65
N ILE A 106 -25.56 12.50 -14.13
CA ILE A 106 -25.26 11.40 -15.04
C ILE A 106 -24.26 10.49 -14.33
N ALA A 107 -24.60 9.20 -14.28
CA ALA A 107 -23.74 8.15 -13.77
C ALA A 107 -23.19 7.30 -14.91
N ALA A 108 -21.89 7.05 -14.92
CA ALA A 108 -21.27 6.03 -15.77
C ALA A 108 -20.88 4.83 -14.93
N THR A 109 -21.33 3.65 -15.36
CA THR A 109 -21.00 2.38 -14.71
C THR A 109 -19.73 1.80 -15.32
N VAL A 110 -18.71 1.63 -14.48
CA VAL A 110 -17.42 1.02 -14.84
C VAL A 110 -17.37 -0.37 -14.20
N SER A 111 -16.98 -1.38 -14.97
CA SER A 111 -16.86 -2.77 -14.50
C SER A 111 -15.43 -3.28 -14.60
N PHE A 112 -15.06 -4.23 -13.77
CA PHE A 112 -13.77 -4.90 -13.81
C PHE A 112 -13.93 -6.29 -13.18
N SER A 113 -12.97 -7.17 -13.42
CA SER A 113 -12.95 -8.50 -12.80
C SER A 113 -11.94 -8.56 -11.66
N VAL A 114 -12.28 -9.33 -10.64
CA VAL A 114 -11.39 -9.68 -9.53
C VAL A 114 -11.30 -11.19 -9.46
N HIS A 115 -10.08 -11.69 -9.55
CA HIS A 115 -9.73 -13.09 -9.38
C HIS A 115 -8.97 -13.29 -8.07
N SER A 116 -9.27 -14.37 -7.34
CA SER A 116 -8.50 -14.75 -6.15
C SER A 116 -7.59 -15.95 -6.45
N ASP A 117 -6.29 -15.72 -6.55
CA ASP A 117 -5.25 -16.74 -6.82
C ASP A 117 -4.52 -17.22 -5.55
N GLY A 118 -5.01 -16.83 -4.38
CA GLY A 118 -4.37 -17.18 -3.10
C GLY A 118 -5.12 -18.23 -2.29
N PRO A 119 -4.52 -18.70 -1.18
CA PRO A 119 -5.22 -19.52 -0.23
C PRO A 119 -6.23 -18.70 0.56
N GLY A 120 -7.34 -19.35 0.94
CA GLY A 120 -8.35 -18.73 1.79
C GLY A 120 -9.29 -17.76 1.06
N MET A 121 -10.35 -17.39 1.76
CA MET A 121 -11.37 -16.48 1.25
C MET A 121 -10.89 -15.03 1.39
N ALA A 122 -10.98 -14.26 0.31
CA ALA A 122 -10.73 -12.82 0.35
C ALA A 122 -12.03 -12.09 0.71
N ASP A 123 -11.97 -11.26 1.73
CA ASP A 123 -13.10 -10.43 2.15
C ASP A 123 -12.92 -9.02 1.61
N LEU A 124 -13.55 -8.74 0.47
CA LEU A 124 -13.39 -7.50 -0.28
C LEU A 124 -14.29 -6.41 0.31
N HIS A 125 -13.74 -5.21 0.48
CA HIS A 125 -14.43 -4.00 0.93
C HIS A 125 -14.11 -2.85 -0.02
N ALA A 126 -15.06 -1.95 -0.24
CA ALA A 126 -14.80 -0.69 -0.92
C ALA A 126 -14.30 0.39 0.05
N TYR A 127 -13.63 1.41 -0.49
CA TYR A 127 -13.25 2.61 0.27
C TYR A 127 -14.40 3.59 0.44
N ASN A 128 -14.33 4.40 1.50
CA ASN A 128 -15.17 5.59 1.74
C ASN A 128 -16.68 5.36 1.65
N ASP A 129 -17.17 4.21 2.11
CA ASP A 129 -18.58 3.79 2.02
C ASP A 129 -19.16 3.79 0.59
N GLU A 130 -18.29 3.79 -0.43
CA GLU A 130 -18.71 3.63 -1.81
C GLU A 130 -19.34 2.26 -1.99
N ALA A 131 -20.48 2.23 -2.66
CA ALA A 131 -21.12 0.98 -3.01
C ALA A 131 -20.60 0.50 -4.37
N PHE A 132 -20.28 -0.78 -4.45
CA PHE A 132 -20.04 -1.48 -5.70
C PHE A 132 -21.10 -2.54 -5.91
N SER A 133 -21.35 -2.96 -7.13
CA SER A 133 -22.23 -4.08 -7.42
C SER A 133 -21.46 -5.31 -7.84
N VAL A 134 -21.87 -6.45 -7.31
CA VAL A 134 -21.44 -7.78 -7.77
C VAL A 134 -22.67 -8.49 -8.31
N ALA A 135 -22.61 -8.93 -9.57
CA ALA A 135 -23.76 -9.50 -10.28
C ALA A 135 -25.03 -8.61 -10.20
N GLY A 136 -24.85 -7.29 -10.33
CA GLY A 136 -25.93 -6.30 -10.29
C GLY A 136 -26.49 -5.98 -8.89
N VAL A 137 -25.97 -6.60 -7.83
CA VAL A 137 -26.39 -6.33 -6.45
C VAL A 137 -25.40 -5.40 -5.78
N SER A 138 -25.87 -4.21 -5.40
CA SER A 138 -25.09 -3.22 -4.64
C SER A 138 -24.69 -3.76 -3.27
N ARG A 139 -23.41 -3.61 -2.93
CA ARG A 139 -22.73 -4.13 -1.74
C ARG A 139 -21.59 -3.20 -1.35
N THR A 140 -21.26 -3.20 -0.07
CA THR A 140 -20.02 -2.58 0.45
C THR A 140 -18.97 -3.64 0.81
N ARG A 141 -19.39 -4.91 0.85
CA ARG A 141 -18.56 -6.06 1.21
C ARG A 141 -18.92 -7.29 0.40
N TYR A 142 -17.92 -8.06 -0.04
CA TYR A 142 -18.12 -9.31 -0.75
C TYR A 142 -17.03 -10.34 -0.43
N ALA A 143 -17.47 -11.56 -0.09
CA ALA A 143 -16.57 -12.68 0.17
C ALA A 143 -16.28 -13.44 -1.12
N LEU A 144 -15.01 -13.42 -1.56
CA LEU A 144 -14.51 -14.09 -2.75
C LEU A 144 -13.77 -15.37 -2.35
N LEU A 145 -14.20 -16.51 -2.88
CA LEU A 145 -13.57 -17.81 -2.63
C LEU A 145 -12.28 -17.97 -3.46
N PRO A 146 -11.32 -18.80 -3.00
CA PRO A 146 -10.13 -19.15 -3.78
C PRO A 146 -10.49 -19.69 -5.17
N GLY A 147 -9.75 -19.25 -6.19
CA GLY A 147 -9.88 -19.70 -7.57
C GLY A 147 -11.09 -19.16 -8.32
N ASN A 148 -11.93 -18.33 -7.68
CA ASN A 148 -13.11 -17.77 -8.31
C ASN A 148 -12.86 -16.38 -8.89
N ASP A 149 -13.62 -16.08 -9.94
CA ASP A 149 -13.74 -14.76 -10.54
C ASP A 149 -15.07 -14.11 -10.15
N ILE A 150 -15.03 -12.80 -9.95
CA ILE A 150 -16.23 -11.98 -9.87
C ILE A 150 -16.12 -10.77 -10.78
N SER A 151 -17.26 -10.37 -11.36
CA SER A 151 -17.42 -9.08 -12.00
C SER A 151 -17.90 -8.08 -10.96
N VAL A 152 -17.11 -7.04 -10.76
CA VAL A 152 -17.40 -5.89 -9.90
C VAL A 152 -17.72 -4.70 -10.81
N SER A 153 -18.64 -3.84 -10.38
CA SER A 153 -18.84 -2.56 -11.03
C SER A 153 -19.14 -1.45 -10.03
N TYR A 154 -18.75 -0.22 -10.35
CA TYR A 154 -19.05 0.97 -9.55
C TYR A 154 -19.54 2.09 -10.47
N GLN A 155 -20.11 3.13 -9.87
CA GLN A 155 -20.70 4.25 -10.61
C GLN A 155 -19.95 5.54 -10.35
N ILE A 156 -19.55 6.20 -11.43
CA ILE A 156 -19.00 7.56 -11.41
C ILE A 156 -20.16 8.51 -11.67
N SER A 157 -20.63 9.21 -10.64
CA SER A 157 -21.77 10.13 -10.74
C SER A 157 -21.33 11.59 -10.64
N HIS A 158 -21.60 12.35 -11.69
CA HIS A 158 -21.35 13.80 -11.74
C HIS A 158 -22.52 14.52 -12.40
N THR A 159 -22.61 15.84 -12.15
CA THR A 159 -23.54 16.70 -12.89
C THR A 159 -23.08 16.87 -14.33
N VAL A 160 -23.99 17.22 -15.24
CA VAL A 160 -23.66 17.59 -16.63
C VAL A 160 -22.58 18.67 -16.64
N ALA A 161 -22.71 19.72 -15.82
CA ALA A 161 -21.72 20.78 -15.75
C ALA A 161 -20.32 20.26 -15.39
N LYS A 162 -20.22 19.30 -14.46
CA LYS A 162 -18.93 18.72 -14.06
C LYS A 162 -18.36 17.80 -15.14
N TRP A 163 -19.19 17.01 -15.83
CA TRP A 163 -18.74 16.23 -16.98
C TRP A 163 -18.22 17.11 -18.13
N VAL A 164 -18.85 18.26 -18.36
CA VAL A 164 -18.37 19.27 -19.31
C VAL A 164 -17.03 19.86 -18.89
N GLU A 165 -16.88 20.22 -17.62
CA GLU A 165 -15.59 20.69 -17.07
C GLU A 165 -14.48 19.66 -17.31
N LEU A 166 -14.75 18.37 -17.01
CA LEU A 166 -13.81 17.27 -17.27
C LEU A 166 -13.48 17.10 -18.76
N ALA A 167 -14.46 17.31 -19.65
CA ALA A 167 -14.26 17.25 -21.09
C ALA A 167 -13.36 18.39 -21.62
N GLN A 168 -13.45 19.56 -21.00
CA GLN A 168 -12.71 20.76 -21.40
C GLN A 168 -11.32 20.85 -20.79
N ALA A 169 -11.06 20.19 -19.66
CA ALA A 169 -9.77 20.24 -18.96
C ALA A 169 -8.55 19.98 -19.88
N PRO A 170 -8.53 18.91 -20.73
CA PRO A 170 -7.40 18.67 -21.64
C PRO A 170 -7.19 19.80 -22.65
N THR A 171 -8.27 20.40 -23.17
CA THR A 171 -8.22 21.53 -24.11
C THR A 171 -7.67 22.79 -23.46
N ASN A 172 -7.91 22.97 -22.16
CA ASN A 172 -7.42 24.08 -21.36
C ASN A 172 -5.97 23.87 -20.87
N GLY A 173 -5.34 22.73 -21.20
CA GLY A 173 -4.01 22.36 -20.69
C GLY A 173 -4.02 21.90 -19.23
N GLU A 174 -5.18 21.64 -18.66
CA GLU A 174 -5.35 21.08 -17.32
C GLU A 174 -5.39 19.55 -17.37
N SER A 175 -4.74 18.90 -16.41
CA SER A 175 -4.88 17.45 -16.24
C SER A 175 -6.14 17.15 -15.42
N ALA A 176 -7.12 16.51 -16.06
CA ALA A 176 -8.30 16.04 -15.35
C ALA A 176 -7.89 15.01 -14.30
N LYS A 177 -8.27 15.25 -13.04
CA LYS A 177 -8.03 14.29 -11.96
C LYS A 177 -8.85 13.02 -12.23
N PRO A 178 -8.24 11.82 -12.17
CA PRO A 178 -8.99 10.58 -12.31
C PRO A 178 -9.98 10.43 -11.15
N HIS A 179 -11.09 9.76 -11.43
CA HIS A 179 -11.92 9.20 -10.39
C HIS A 179 -11.21 7.98 -9.79
N ILE A 180 -11.13 7.88 -8.46
CA ILE A 180 -10.40 6.82 -7.75
C ILE A 180 -11.44 5.94 -7.05
N PHE A 181 -11.55 4.69 -7.51
CA PHE A 181 -12.31 3.66 -6.81
C PHE A 181 -11.33 2.73 -6.08
N GLY A 182 -11.61 2.42 -4.82
CA GLY A 182 -10.72 1.63 -3.99
C GLY A 182 -11.34 0.32 -3.52
N LEU A 183 -10.59 -0.76 -3.66
CA LEU A 183 -10.86 -2.05 -3.02
C LEU A 183 -9.77 -2.36 -2.01
N TRP A 184 -10.16 -2.97 -0.90
CA TRP A 184 -9.21 -3.53 0.03
C TRP A 184 -9.72 -4.83 0.63
N HIS A 185 -8.78 -5.64 1.10
CA HIS A 185 -9.10 -6.78 1.95
C HIS A 185 -8.09 -6.89 3.07
N ARG A 186 -8.52 -7.53 4.14
CA ARG A 186 -7.70 -7.85 5.29
C ARG A 186 -7.98 -9.29 5.65
N GLY A 187 -6.95 -10.03 6.00
CA GLY A 187 -7.16 -11.37 6.52
C GLY A 187 -7.81 -11.37 7.93
N PRO A 188 -8.19 -12.55 8.43
CA PRO A 188 -9.06 -12.67 9.61
C PRO A 188 -8.38 -12.38 10.96
N ASN A 189 -7.05 -12.25 11.02
CA ASN A 189 -6.25 -12.18 12.23
C ASN A 189 -5.77 -10.75 12.53
N ASP A 190 -5.40 -10.53 13.80
CA ASP A 190 -4.88 -9.23 14.26
C ASP A 190 -3.45 -8.95 13.77
N ALA A 191 -2.63 -9.99 13.59
CA ALA A 191 -1.29 -9.92 13.04
C ALA A 191 -1.31 -10.44 11.60
N GLU A 192 -1.52 -9.54 10.64
CA GLU A 192 -1.76 -9.92 9.25
C GLU A 192 -1.39 -8.82 8.25
N ALA A 193 -1.56 -9.10 6.96
CA ALA A 193 -1.43 -8.11 5.91
C ALA A 193 -2.81 -7.52 5.51
N THR A 194 -2.79 -6.28 5.07
CA THR A 194 -3.89 -5.59 4.41
C THR A 194 -3.43 -5.25 3.01
N GLU A 195 -4.22 -5.62 2.01
CA GLU A 195 -3.98 -5.21 0.63
C GLU A 195 -5.01 -4.19 0.20
N SER A 196 -4.54 -3.20 -0.55
CA SER A 196 -5.38 -2.20 -1.17
C SER A 196 -5.04 -2.07 -2.64
N ILE A 197 -6.09 -1.96 -3.45
CA ILE A 197 -6.04 -1.82 -4.90
C ILE A 197 -6.86 -0.58 -5.23
N GLU A 198 -6.30 0.30 -6.04
CA GLU A 198 -7.01 1.46 -6.55
C GLU A 198 -7.21 1.30 -8.06
N ILE A 199 -8.36 1.73 -8.54
CA ILE A 199 -8.72 1.78 -9.95
C ILE A 199 -8.94 3.25 -10.28
N HIS A 200 -8.09 3.78 -11.14
CA HIS A 200 -8.14 5.17 -11.58
C HIS A 200 -8.86 5.22 -12.90
N THR A 201 -9.97 5.95 -12.98
CA THR A 201 -10.72 6.14 -14.22
C THR A 201 -10.61 7.57 -14.69
N SER A 202 -10.04 7.73 -15.87
CA SER A 202 -9.91 9.00 -16.56
C SER A 202 -10.86 9.07 -17.75
N GLY A 203 -11.20 10.28 -18.16
CA GLY A 203 -12.03 10.56 -19.33
C GLY A 203 -13.29 11.34 -18.99
N THR A 204 -14.13 11.51 -20.01
CA THR A 204 -15.44 12.17 -19.90
C THR A 204 -16.46 11.36 -20.67
N VAL A 205 -17.73 11.50 -20.29
CA VAL A 205 -18.85 10.85 -20.97
C VAL A 205 -19.51 11.75 -22.01
N LEU A 206 -19.20 13.06 -22.00
CA LEU A 206 -19.83 14.07 -22.85
C LEU A 206 -18.83 14.68 -23.82
N GLN A 207 -19.32 15.03 -25.01
CA GLN A 207 -18.63 15.86 -26.00
C GLN A 207 -19.54 16.98 -26.48
N GLU A 208 -18.95 18.08 -26.93
CA GLU A 208 -19.68 19.18 -27.55
C GLU A 208 -20.24 18.73 -28.91
N VAL A 209 -21.46 19.17 -29.21
CA VAL A 209 -22.09 18.93 -30.51
C VAL A 209 -21.57 19.98 -31.50
N PRO A 210 -20.99 19.57 -32.65
CA PRO A 210 -20.58 20.51 -33.68
C PRO A 210 -21.75 21.40 -34.11
N ASP A 211 -21.45 22.67 -34.39
CA ASP A 211 -22.43 23.65 -34.90
C ASP A 211 -23.57 24.02 -33.93
N SER A 212 -23.50 23.63 -32.66
CA SER A 212 -24.51 23.95 -31.65
C SER A 212 -23.91 24.40 -30.32
N ALA A 213 -23.79 25.72 -30.14
CA ALA A 213 -23.18 26.31 -28.95
C ALA A 213 -23.92 25.90 -27.66
N GLY A 214 -23.16 25.35 -26.70
CA GLY A 214 -23.69 24.94 -25.40
C GLY A 214 -24.48 23.63 -25.43
N SER A 215 -24.48 22.91 -26.54
CA SER A 215 -25.10 21.60 -26.70
C SER A 215 -24.07 20.49 -26.53
N TRP A 216 -24.39 19.52 -25.69
CA TRP A 216 -23.51 18.41 -25.36
C TRP A 216 -24.25 17.09 -25.56
N GLN A 217 -23.54 16.06 -25.98
CA GLN A 217 -24.08 14.72 -26.19
C GLN A 217 -23.13 13.69 -25.61
N LEU A 218 -23.63 12.47 -25.40
CA LEU A 218 -22.75 11.36 -25.02
C LEU A 218 -21.77 11.05 -26.16
N ILE A 219 -20.54 10.69 -25.79
CA ILE A 219 -19.52 10.29 -26.77
C ILE A 219 -19.97 8.98 -27.44
N PRO A 220 -20.11 8.95 -28.78
CA PRO A 220 -20.37 7.70 -29.49
C PRO A 220 -19.19 6.74 -29.28
N ASN A 221 -19.47 5.48 -28.93
CA ASN A 221 -18.44 4.50 -28.57
C ASN A 221 -17.53 4.99 -27.44
N LEU A 222 -18.11 5.67 -26.45
CA LEU A 222 -17.42 6.09 -25.23
C LEU A 222 -16.57 4.95 -24.68
N LEU A 223 -15.27 5.22 -24.50
CA LEU A 223 -14.36 4.33 -23.81
C LEU A 223 -13.83 5.06 -22.58
N LEU A 224 -14.32 4.67 -21.41
CA LEU A 224 -13.63 5.01 -20.17
C LEU A 224 -12.45 4.05 -20.03
N ALA A 225 -11.29 4.59 -19.68
CA ALA A 225 -10.06 3.83 -19.49
C ALA A 225 -9.81 3.66 -17.99
N PRO A 226 -10.34 2.59 -17.36
CA PRO A 226 -9.95 2.25 -16.01
C PRO A 226 -8.52 1.71 -16.01
N GLU A 227 -7.69 2.21 -15.12
CA GLU A 227 -6.31 1.78 -14.92
C GLU A 227 -6.17 1.23 -13.50
N VAL A 228 -5.78 -0.03 -13.40
CA VAL A 228 -5.51 -0.67 -12.11
C VAL A 228 -4.14 -0.23 -11.61
N GLN A 229 -4.11 0.45 -10.48
CA GLN A 229 -2.86 0.85 -9.82
C GLN A 229 -2.18 -0.33 -9.13
N PRO A 230 -0.86 -0.26 -8.90
CA PRO A 230 -0.14 -1.30 -8.16
C PRO A 230 -0.77 -1.58 -6.79
N THR A 231 -0.99 -2.85 -6.49
CA THR A 231 -1.48 -3.28 -5.18
C THR A 231 -0.50 -2.87 -4.09
N ILE A 232 -1.00 -2.17 -3.07
CA ILE A 232 -0.22 -1.78 -1.89
C ILE A 232 -0.54 -2.78 -0.78
N ARG A 233 0.48 -3.50 -0.32
CA ARG A 233 0.39 -4.43 0.81
C ARG A 233 1.05 -3.81 2.05
N ARG A 234 0.33 -3.80 3.17
CA ARG A 234 0.82 -3.32 4.47
C ARG A 234 0.75 -4.44 5.49
N TYR A 235 1.82 -4.64 6.23
CA TYR A 235 1.93 -5.69 7.23
C TYR A 235 1.74 -5.14 8.64
N TRP A 236 0.99 -5.85 9.47
CA TRP A 236 0.64 -5.45 10.82
C TRP A 236 1.14 -6.49 11.84
N LEU A 237 1.82 -6.01 12.88
CA LEU A 237 2.09 -6.81 14.08
C LEU A 237 0.83 -6.94 14.94
N SER A 238 0.05 -5.86 15.02
CA SER A 238 -1.26 -5.83 15.63
C SER A 238 -2.09 -4.72 15.00
N VAL A 239 -3.15 -5.11 14.31
CA VAL A 239 -4.12 -4.21 13.71
C VAL A 239 -4.86 -3.41 14.78
N SER A 240 -5.33 -4.09 15.82
CA SER A 240 -6.11 -3.49 16.91
C SER A 240 -5.29 -2.49 17.72
N ALA A 241 -3.99 -2.73 17.88
CA ALA A 241 -3.07 -1.78 18.51
C ALA A 241 -2.46 -0.76 17.52
N ASN A 242 -2.80 -0.83 16.23
CA ASN A 242 -2.25 0.01 15.16
C ASN A 242 -0.71 -0.03 15.08
N ILE A 243 -0.13 -1.22 15.26
CA ILE A 243 1.32 -1.47 15.21
C ILE A 243 1.64 -2.14 13.88
N GLN A 244 2.30 -1.40 12.98
CA GLN A 244 2.79 -1.93 11.71
C GLN A 244 4.11 -2.66 11.89
N PHE A 245 4.39 -3.63 11.03
CA PHE A 245 5.76 -4.11 10.90
C PHE A 245 6.66 -2.95 10.47
N PRO A 246 7.88 -2.83 11.02
CA PRO A 246 8.81 -1.80 10.58
C PRO A 246 9.06 -1.98 9.08
N SER A 247 8.79 -0.93 8.30
CA SER A 247 9.00 -0.93 6.86
C SER A 247 10.50 -1.01 6.59
N PHE A 248 10.99 -2.13 6.08
CA PHE A 248 12.35 -2.22 5.55
C PHE A 248 12.40 -1.52 4.20
N ASP A 249 12.49 -0.19 4.22
CA ASP A 249 12.82 0.55 3.01
C ASP A 249 14.34 0.41 2.76
N LYS A 250 14.73 -0.74 2.20
CA LYS A 250 16.12 -1.09 1.85
C LYS A 250 16.81 -0.02 0.97
N ARG A 251 16.06 0.92 0.39
CA ARG A 251 16.60 2.02 -0.43
C ARG A 251 17.28 3.11 0.39
N SER A 252 16.94 3.25 1.67
CA SER A 252 17.52 4.31 2.52
C SER A 252 18.96 4.03 2.98
N GLU A 253 19.43 2.78 2.94
CA GLU A 253 20.78 2.40 3.40
C GLU A 253 21.86 2.43 2.30
N HIS A 254 21.53 2.72 1.04
CA HIS A 254 22.51 2.85 -0.06
C HIS A 254 22.78 4.29 -0.49
N SER A 255 22.42 5.27 0.34
CA SER A 255 22.93 6.64 0.21
C SER A 255 24.41 6.64 0.60
N ALA A 256 25.27 6.18 -0.31
CA ALA A 256 26.72 6.32 -0.16
C ALA A 256 27.03 7.81 0.08
N PRO A 257 27.91 8.15 1.03
CA PRO A 257 28.33 9.53 1.21
C PRO A 257 28.92 10.00 -0.12
N SER A 258 28.35 11.05 -0.69
CA SER A 258 28.95 11.75 -1.82
C SER A 258 30.34 12.17 -1.39
N LEU A 259 31.36 11.57 -2.00
CA LEU A 259 32.71 12.10 -1.93
C LEU A 259 32.63 13.47 -2.59
N GLY A 260 32.68 14.52 -1.76
CA GLY A 260 32.80 15.88 -2.22
C GLY A 260 34.18 16.07 -2.83
N ASP A 261 34.20 16.59 -4.06
CA ASP A 261 35.34 17.29 -4.64
C ASP A 261 35.39 18.74 -4.12
#